data_AF-A0A6G1RWE2-F1
#
_entry.id   AF-A0A6G1RWE2-F1
#
_cell.length_a   1.000
_cell.length_b   1.000
_cell.length_c   1.000
_cell.angle_alpha   90.00
_cell.angle_beta   90.00
_cell.angle_gamma   90.00
#
_symmetry.space_group_name_H-M   'P 1'
#
loop_
_entity.id
_entity.type
_entity.pdbx_description
1 polymer ?
#
loop_
_entity_poly.entity_id
_entity_poly.type
_entity_poly.pdbx_seq_one_letter_code
_entity_poly.pdbx_strand_id
1 'polypeptide(L)'
;IMATGDLKGSLRKIEQGLRLLNYPRDVDYTVLVKGDPAAFLPIISYAFTSFSTHVAELLVKCGVELTAKSDLRFIEAIYKLLRDQFLYKLILTKQQFLQFGFAERKMQ
;
A
#
# COMPACT_ATOMS: atom_id res chain seq x y z
N ILE A 1 -11.81 -20.83 9.87
CA ILE A 1 -10.38 -20.95 9.46
C ILE A 1 -10.31 -20.35 8.05
N MET A 2 -9.91 -19.08 7.90
CA MET A 2 -9.74 -18.49 6.57
C MET A 2 -8.51 -19.11 5.94
N ALA A 3 -8.69 -19.79 4.81
CA ALA A 3 -7.59 -20.32 4.02
C ALA A 3 -6.66 -19.15 3.67
N THR A 4 -5.48 -19.14 4.28
CA THR A 4 -4.32 -18.42 3.77
C THR A 4 -4.16 -18.89 2.34
N GLY A 5 -4.48 -18.05 1.35
CA GLY A 5 -4.20 -18.35 -0.04
C GLY A 5 -2.69 -18.39 -0.28
N ASP A 6 -2.26 -18.22 -1.52
CA ASP A 6 -0.85 -18.31 -1.90
C ASP A 6 -0.03 -17.11 -1.40
N LEU A 7 0.20 -17.05 -0.08
CA LEU A 7 0.96 -16.00 0.60
C LEU A 7 2.40 -15.94 0.09
N LYS A 8 2.98 -17.09 -0.28
CA LYS A 8 4.32 -17.18 -0.88
C LYS A 8 4.34 -16.51 -2.26
N GLY A 9 3.32 -16.76 -3.08
CA GLY A 9 3.14 -16.09 -4.37
C GLY A 9 2.94 -14.58 -4.21
N SER A 10 2.10 -14.15 -3.27
CA SER A 10 1.92 -12.73 -2.95
C SER A 10 3.21 -12.05 -2.50
N LEU A 11 4.00 -12.72 -1.66
CA LEU A 11 5.30 -12.21 -1.21
C LEU A 11 6.27 -12.01 -2.39
N ARG A 12 6.36 -12.99 -3.29
CA ARG A 12 7.19 -12.88 -4.51
C ARG A 12 6.76 -11.72 -5.40
N LYS A 13 5.45 -11.46 -5.53
CA LYS A 13 4.94 -10.31 -6.28
C LYS A 13 5.36 -9.00 -5.65
N ILE A 14 5.30 -8.90 -4.32
CA ILE A 14 5.79 -7.72 -3.60
C ILE A 14 7.29 -7.52 -3.81
N GLU A 15 8.11 -8.57 -3.67
CA GLU A 15 9.55 -8.48 -3.91
C GLU A 15 9.88 -8.00 -5.33
N GLN A 16 9.18 -8.51 -6.33
CA GLN A 16 9.31 -8.07 -7.71
C GLN A 16 8.88 -6.61 -7.89
N GLY A 17 7.73 -6.22 -7.33
CA GLY A 17 7.23 -4.85 -7.36
C GLY A 17 8.19 -3.86 -6.71
N LEU A 18 8.76 -4.19 -5.55
CA LEU A 18 9.73 -3.35 -4.85
C LEU A 18 11.01 -3.13 -5.66
N ARG A 19 11.47 -4.16 -6.39
CA ARG A 19 12.61 -4.02 -7.31
C ARG A 19 12.27 -3.10 -8.48
N LEU A 20 11.09 -3.22 -9.08
CA LEU A 20 10.64 -2.33 -10.15
C LEU A 20 10.49 -0.87 -9.67
N LEU A 21 10.06 -0.69 -8.42
CA LEU A 21 9.99 0.62 -7.78
C LEU A 21 11.35 1.19 -7.40
N ASN A 22 12.44 0.40 -7.45
CA ASN A 22 13.73 0.74 -6.84
C ASN A 22 13.57 1.21 -5.39
N TYR A 23 12.73 0.51 -4.62
CA TYR A 23 12.40 0.90 -3.25
C TYR A 23 13.68 0.97 -2.39
N PRO A 24 14.02 2.14 -1.82
CA PRO A 24 15.37 2.38 -1.30
C PRO A 24 15.57 1.93 0.16
N ARG A 25 14.53 1.43 0.83
CA ARG A 25 14.60 1.05 2.25
C ARG A 25 14.52 -0.46 2.40
N ASP A 26 15.11 -0.96 3.47
CA ASP A 26 14.92 -2.35 3.88
C ASP A 26 13.45 -2.63 4.22
N VAL A 27 12.98 -3.81 3.84
CA VAL A 27 11.63 -4.28 4.12
C VAL A 27 11.69 -5.43 5.11
N ASP A 28 11.06 -5.25 6.26
CA ASP A 28 10.90 -6.33 7.23
C ASP A 28 9.78 -7.27 6.77
N TYR A 29 10.18 -8.32 6.07
CA TYR A 29 9.27 -9.34 5.58
C TYR A 29 8.58 -10.12 6.70
N THR A 30 9.13 -10.14 7.92
CA THR A 30 8.55 -10.89 9.05
C THR A 30 7.27 -10.25 9.57
N VAL A 31 7.17 -8.92 9.54
CA VAL A 31 5.94 -8.18 9.88
C VAL A 31 5.02 -8.04 8.67
N LEU A 32 5.56 -8.04 7.45
CA LEU A 32 4.78 -8.02 6.21
C LEU A 32 3.91 -9.28 6.07
N VAL A 33 4.47 -10.46 6.37
CA VAL A 33 3.69 -11.73 6.35
C VAL A 33 2.66 -11.81 7.48
N LYS A 34 2.85 -11.08 8.58
CA LYS A 34 1.84 -10.92 9.65
C LYS A 34 0.75 -9.93 9.25
N GLY A 35 0.92 -9.23 8.14
CA GLY A 35 0.01 -8.19 7.68
C GLY A 35 0.02 -6.98 8.59
N ASP A 36 1.17 -6.62 9.16
CA ASP A 36 1.30 -5.38 9.93
C ASP A 36 1.22 -4.18 8.97
N PRO A 37 0.25 -3.25 9.11
CA PRO A 37 0.16 -2.07 8.25
C PRO A 37 1.43 -1.22 8.24
N ALA A 38 2.18 -1.15 9.34
CA ALA A 38 3.40 -0.36 9.43
C ALA A 38 4.46 -0.77 8.39
N ALA A 39 4.42 -2.01 7.91
CA ALA A 39 5.29 -2.51 6.85
C ALA A 39 4.87 -2.02 5.44
N PHE A 40 3.57 -1.81 5.21
CA PHE A 40 3.01 -1.45 3.90
C PHE A 40 2.98 0.07 3.68
N LEU A 41 2.70 0.84 4.74
CA LEU A 41 2.52 2.29 4.63
C LEU A 41 3.73 3.01 4.00
N PRO A 42 5.00 2.72 4.36
CA PRO A 42 6.16 3.37 3.75
C PRO A 42 6.33 3.01 2.28
N ILE A 43 6.01 1.77 1.89
CA ILE A 43 6.07 1.30 0.50
C ILE A 43 5.05 2.06 -0.35
N ILE A 44 3.80 2.15 0.12
CA ILE A 44 2.73 2.89 -0.57
C ILE A 44 3.10 4.37 -0.66
N SER A 45 3.54 4.96 0.45
CA SER A 45 3.94 6.37 0.48
C SER A 45 5.01 6.66 -0.57
N TYR A 46 6.06 5.83 -0.64
CA TYR A 46 7.11 5.98 -1.64
C TYR A 46 6.57 5.85 -3.08
N ALA A 47 5.75 4.83 -3.36
CA ALA A 47 5.20 4.58 -4.69
C ALA A 47 4.39 5.77 -5.24
N PHE A 48 3.65 6.47 -4.36
CA PHE A 48 2.78 7.58 -4.77
C PHE A 48 3.45 8.96 -4.72
N THR A 49 4.51 9.14 -3.93
CA THR A 49 5.13 10.47 -3.72
C THR A 49 6.51 10.62 -4.36
N SER A 50 7.29 9.54 -4.41
CA SER A 50 8.73 9.62 -4.70
C SER A 50 9.13 8.84 -5.95
N PHE A 51 8.41 7.76 -6.28
CA PHE A 51 8.74 6.92 -7.43
C PHE A 51 8.41 7.57 -8.78
N SER A 52 7.25 8.22 -8.89
CA SER A 52 6.78 8.82 -10.14
C SER A 52 6.34 10.26 -9.93
N THR A 53 7.06 11.20 -10.54
CA THR A 53 6.71 12.63 -10.54
C THR A 53 5.29 12.85 -11.06
N HIS A 54 4.87 12.08 -12.07
CA HIS A 54 3.52 12.20 -12.62
C HIS A 54 2.43 11.84 -11.61
N VAL A 55 2.65 10.79 -10.80
CA VAL A 55 1.71 10.40 -9.74
C VAL A 55 1.72 11.45 -8.63
N ALA A 56 2.87 11.99 -8.27
CA ALA A 56 2.98 13.08 -7.29
C ALA A 56 2.25 14.35 -7.76
N GLU A 57 2.35 14.72 -9.03
CA GLU A 57 1.59 15.83 -9.62
C GLU A 57 0.09 15.55 -9.64
N LEU A 58 -0.33 14.31 -9.93
CA LEU A 58 -1.73 13.91 -9.89
C LEU A 58 -2.31 14.08 -8.48
N LEU A 59 -1.57 13.69 -7.44
CA LEU A 59 -1.96 13.92 -6.04
C LEU A 59 -2.23 15.40 -5.78
N VAL A 60 -1.33 16.29 -6.20
CA VAL A 60 -1.49 17.74 -6.05
C VAL A 60 -2.72 18.24 -6.79
N LYS A 61 -2.93 17.82 -8.05
CA LYS A 61 -4.11 18.19 -8.86
C LYS A 61 -5.42 17.72 -8.22
N CYS A 62 -5.41 16.57 -7.55
CA CYS A 62 -6.57 16.05 -6.83
C CYS A 62 -6.76 16.68 -5.44
N GLY A 63 -5.88 17.57 -5.00
CA GLY A 63 -5.89 18.14 -3.64
C GLY A 63 -5.61 17.10 -2.55
N VAL A 64 -4.90 16.02 -2.90
CA VAL A 64 -4.58 14.91 -2.00
C VAL A 64 -3.19 15.11 -1.43
N GLU A 65 -3.11 15.57 -0.19
CA GLU A 65 -1.84 15.61 0.54
C GLU A 65 -1.57 14.28 1.24
N LEU A 66 -0.37 13.70 1.11
CA LEU A 66 -0.01 12.44 1.77
C LEU A 66 0.99 12.61 2.92
N THR A 67 1.54 13.81 3.09
CA THR A 67 2.53 14.15 4.13
C THR A 67 1.86 14.53 5.45
N ALA A 68 2.57 14.30 6.56
CA ALA A 68 2.20 14.73 7.92
C ALA A 68 0.80 14.29 8.41
N LYS A 69 0.32 13.13 7.94
CA LYS A 69 -0.99 12.56 8.31
C LYS A 69 -0.84 11.37 9.24
N SER A 70 -1.87 11.12 10.05
CA SER A 70 -2.02 9.83 10.72
C SER A 70 -2.27 8.71 9.69
N ASP A 71 -1.93 7.47 10.04
CA ASP A 71 -2.09 6.30 9.17
C ASP A 71 -3.51 6.18 8.59
N LEU A 72 -4.53 6.50 9.40
CA LEU A 72 -5.92 6.50 8.95
C LEU A 72 -6.17 7.54 7.86
N ARG A 73 -5.73 8.79 8.07
CA ARG A 73 -5.90 9.87 7.10
C ARG A 73 -5.09 9.62 5.82
N PHE A 74 -3.93 9.00 5.95
CA PHE A 74 -3.13 8.55 4.82
C PHE A 74 -3.87 7.50 3.98
N ILE A 75 -4.37 6.43 4.61
CA ILE A 75 -5.11 5.37 3.90
C ILE A 75 -6.42 5.90 3.31
N GLU A 76 -7.11 6.81 3.98
CA GLU A 76 -8.28 7.51 3.43
C GLU A 76 -7.98 8.22 2.12
N ALA A 77 -6.88 8.96 2.09
CA ALA A 77 -6.42 9.67 0.91
C ALA A 77 -6.07 8.73 -0.24
N ILE A 78 -5.30 7.67 0.03
CA ILE A 78 -4.93 6.66 -0.98
C ILE A 78 -6.17 5.96 -1.52
N TYR A 79 -7.09 5.54 -0.66
CA TYR A 79 -8.30 4.82 -1.08
C TYR A 79 -9.21 5.69 -1.95
N LYS A 80 -9.32 6.98 -1.61
CA LYS A 80 -10.07 7.94 -2.42
C LYS A 80 -9.40 8.11 -3.79
N LEU A 81 -8.08 8.31 -3.84
CA LEU A 81 -7.34 8.45 -5.09
C LEU A 81 -7.50 7.21 -5.99
N LEU A 82 -7.28 6.02 -5.44
CA LEU A 82 -7.40 4.75 -6.15
C LEU A 82 -8.81 4.56 -6.74
N ARG A 83 -9.84 4.92 -5.99
CA ARG A 83 -11.23 4.84 -6.45
C ARG A 83 -11.53 5.88 -7.53
N ASP A 84 -11.17 7.13 -7.28
CA ASP A 84 -11.66 8.26 -8.07
C ASP A 84 -10.84 8.44 -9.36
N GLN A 85 -9.53 8.14 -9.34
CA GLN A 85 -8.63 8.35 -10.48
C GLN A 85 -8.31 7.05 -11.24
N PHE A 86 -8.19 5.93 -10.52
CA PHE A 86 -7.78 4.65 -11.11
C PHE A 86 -8.94 3.67 -11.26
N LEU A 87 -10.15 4.03 -10.79
CA LEU A 87 -11.33 3.16 -10.77
C LEU A 87 -11.04 1.79 -10.13
N TYR A 88 -10.07 1.76 -9.21
CA TYR A 88 -9.57 0.54 -8.62
C TYR A 88 -10.55 0.03 -7.55
N LYS A 89 -10.88 -1.26 -7.63
CA LYS A 89 -11.78 -1.92 -6.68
C LYS A 89 -11.00 -2.37 -5.45
N LEU A 90 -11.16 -1.63 -4.36
CA LEU A 90 -10.57 -1.93 -3.06
C LEU A 90 -11.22 -3.19 -2.45
N ILE A 91 -10.38 -4.18 -2.15
CA ILE A 91 -10.81 -5.47 -1.59
C ILE A 91 -11.00 -5.39 -0.06
N LEU A 92 -10.14 -4.62 0.61
CA LEU A 92 -10.20 -4.39 2.05
C LEU A 92 -10.88 -3.06 2.35
N THR A 93 -11.54 -2.96 3.50
CA THR A 93 -11.90 -1.65 4.07
C THR A 93 -10.66 -0.98 4.66
N LYS A 94 -10.71 0.34 4.84
CA LYS A 94 -9.64 1.12 5.49
C LYS A 94 -9.27 0.56 6.87
N GLN A 95 -10.28 0.16 7.65
CA GLN A 95 -10.08 -0.44 8.97
C GLN A 95 -9.43 -1.82 8.88
N GLN A 96 -9.86 -2.67 7.94
CA GLN A 96 -9.23 -3.98 7.72
C GLN A 96 -7.77 -3.84 7.25
N PHE A 97 -7.47 -2.82 6.44
CA PHE A 97 -6.10 -2.53 6.04
C PHE A 97 -5.22 -2.12 7.22
N LEU A 98 -5.75 -1.35 8.17
CA LEU A 98 -5.02 -0.87 9.35
C LEU A 98 -5.00 -1.88 10.52
N GLN A 99 -5.61 -3.05 10.37
CA GLN A 99 -5.53 -4.14 11.34
C GLN A 99 -4.40 -5.10 10.99
N PHE A 100 -3.87 -5.80 11.99
CA PHE A 100 -3.01 -6.96 11.76
C PHE A 100 -3.75 -8.05 10.97
N GLY A 101 -3.01 -8.84 10.19
CA GLY A 101 -3.58 -9.86 9.29
C GLY A 101 -3.92 -9.32 7.91
N PHE A 102 -4.74 -10.07 7.17
CA PHE A 102 -5.08 -9.79 5.76
C PHE A 102 -3.86 -9.64 4.83
N ALA A 103 -2.70 -10.19 5.22
CA ALA A 103 -1.41 -9.97 4.54
C ALA A 103 -1.52 -10.21 3.03
N GLU A 104 -2.07 -11.36 2.63
CA GLU A 104 -2.26 -11.70 1.21
C GLU A 104 -3.10 -10.64 0.46
N ARG A 105 -4.19 -10.17 1.07
CA ARG A 105 -5.10 -9.17 0.45
C ARG A 105 -4.49 -7.77 0.42
N LYS A 106 -3.55 -7.45 1.30
CA LYS A 106 -2.78 -6.20 1.26
C LYS A 106 -1.69 -6.22 0.18
N MET A 107 -1.27 -7.41 -0.25
CA MET A 107 -0.26 -7.62 -1.29
C MET A 107 -0.82 -7.77 -2.70
N GLN A 108 -2.15 -7.81 -2.85
CA GLN A 108 -2.86 -7.87 -4.14
C GLN A 108 -3.14 -6.46 -4.67
#